data_AF-A0A3L8D668-F1
#
_entry.id   AF-A0A3L8D668-F1
#
_cell.length_a   1.000
_cell.length_b   1.000
_cell.length_c   1.000
_cell.angle_alpha   90.00
_cell.angle_beta   90.00
_cell.angle_gamma   90.00
#
_symmetry.space_group_name_H-M   'P 1'
#
loop_
_entity.id
_entity.type
_entity.pdbx_description
1 polymer ?
#
loop_
_entity_poly.entity_id
_entity_poly.type
_entity_poly.pdbx_seq_one_letter_code
_entity_poly.pdbx_strand_id
1 'polypeptide(L)' 'CERVLLSAEQLEWSLSPINRFKEGIGLEWIVGMPIIFVFKPEFVQPILTSTVDLDKGLVYTLMKQTIGNGLLTSGGINK' A
#
# COMPACT_ATOMS: atom_id res chain seq x y z
N CYS A 1 18.90 10.45 -17.02
CA CYS A 1 19.72 10.46 -15.80
C CYS A 1 18.89 10.64 -14.55
N GLU A 2 18.21 11.77 -14.36
CA GLU A 2 17.45 12.09 -13.13
C GLU A 2 16.27 11.12 -12.84
N ARG A 3 15.53 10.69 -13.87
CA ARG A 3 14.43 9.73 -13.72
C ARG A 3 14.87 8.31 -13.32
N VAL A 4 16.10 7.92 -13.65
CA VAL A 4 16.69 6.62 -13.29
C VAL A 4 17.20 6.66 -11.84
N LEU A 5 17.77 7.78 -11.41
CA LEU A 5 18.15 8.00 -10.01
C LEU A 5 16.93 8.00 -9.07
N LEU A 6 15.82 8.62 -9.48
CA LEU A 6 14.55 8.55 -8.74
C LEU A 6 14.06 7.10 -8.59
N SER A 7 14.24 6.26 -9.62
CA SER A 7 13.82 4.85 -9.57
C SER A 7 14.66 4.00 -8.62
N ALA A 8 15.96 4.29 -8.51
CA ALA A 8 16.87 3.57 -7.61
C ALA A 8 16.61 3.95 -6.16
N GLU A 9 16.49 5.24 -5.86
CA GLU A 9 16.20 5.72 -4.50
C GLU A 9 14.83 5.23 -4.01
N GLN A 10 13.79 5.30 -4.84
CA GLN A 10 12.47 4.77 -4.50
C GLN A 10 12.49 3.26 -4.23
N LEU A 11 13.28 2.51 -4.99
CA LEU A 11 13.43 1.07 -4.79
C LEU A 11 14.15 0.77 -3.47
N GLU A 12 15.23 1.49 -3.14
CA GLU A 12 15.95 1.34 -1.87
C GLU A 12 15.05 1.63 -0.66
N TRP A 13 14.26 2.70 -0.72
CA TRP A 13 13.25 3.01 0.30
C TRP A 13 12.16 1.94 0.40
N SER A 14 11.78 1.32 -0.71
CA SER A 14 10.80 0.23 -0.72
C SER A 14 11.37 -1.07 -0.15
N LEU A 15 12.66 -1.32 -0.36
CA LEU A 15 13.36 -2.52 0.13
C LEU A 15 13.80 -2.38 1.59
N SER A 16 14.01 -1.16 2.09
CA SER A 16 14.44 -0.91 3.47
C SER A 16 13.50 -1.55 4.52
N PRO A 17 12.16 -1.35 4.48
CA PRO A 17 11.23 -2.02 5.39
C PRO A 17 11.23 -3.54 5.24
N ILE A 18 11.30 -4.05 4.00
CA ILE A 18 11.34 -5.49 3.70
C ILE A 18 12.59 -6.12 4.30
N ASN A 19 13.72 -5.41 4.26
CA ASN A 19 14.97 -5.84 4.87
C ASN A 19 14.96 -5.73 6.39
N ARG A 20 14.30 -4.70 6.94
CA ARG A 20 14.16 -4.48 8.38
C ARG A 20 13.28 -5.54 9.04
N PHE A 21 12.20 -5.95 8.40
CA PHE A 21 11.20 -6.86 8.95
C PHE A 21 11.20 -8.20 8.20
N LYS A 22 12.18 -9.08 8.47
CA LYS A 22 12.29 -10.37 7.78
C LYS A 22 11.09 -11.32 8.01
N GLU A 23 10.28 -11.04 9.03
CA GLU A 23 9.10 -11.83 9.38
C GLU A 23 7.95 -11.69 8.37
N GLY A 24 7.92 -10.62 7.55
CA GLY A 24 6.91 -10.44 6.50
C GLY A 24 5.82 -9.42 6.82
N ILE A 25 5.79 -8.95 8.06
CA ILE A 25 4.87 -7.93 8.59
C ILE A 25 5.70 -6.93 9.41
N GLY A 26 5.48 -5.65 9.21
CA GLY A 26 6.13 -4.57 9.96
C GLY A 26 5.13 -3.50 10.36
N LEU A 27 5.32 -2.90 11.53
CA LEU A 27 4.55 -1.75 11.99
C LEU A 27 5.45 -0.51 11.98
N GLU A 28 4.99 0.56 11.35
CA GLU A 28 5.66 1.85 11.37
C GLU A 28 4.66 2.95 11.68
N TRP A 29 5.16 4.05 12.26
CA TRP A 29 4.35 5.21 12.59
C TRP A 29 4.57 6.30 11.56
N ILE A 30 3.55 6.63 10.78
CA ILE A 30 3.61 7.63 9.71
C ILE A 30 2.56 8.70 9.99
N VAL A 31 2.99 9.95 10.17
CA VAL A 31 2.12 11.10 10.45
C VAL A 31 1.18 10.84 11.65
N GLY A 32 1.71 10.19 12.69
CA GLY A 32 0.96 9.87 13.91
C GLY A 32 -0.05 8.73 13.78
N MET A 33 -0.12 8.06 12.63
CA MET A 33 -0.97 6.90 12.39
C MET A 33 -0.13 5.62 12.31
N PRO A 34 -0.57 4.51 12.93
CA PRO A 34 0.08 3.22 12.77
C PRO A 34 -0.22 2.65 11.37
N ILE A 35 0.83 2.32 10.63
CA ILE A 35 0.75 1.71 9.29
C ILE A 35 1.39 0.33 9.35
N ILE A 36 0.64 -0.68 8.92
CA ILE A 36 1.11 -2.06 8.84
C ILE A 36 1.54 -2.35 7.41
N PHE A 37 2.81 -2.72 7.23
CA PHE A 37 3.36 -3.19 5.98
C PHE A 37 3.32 -4.72 5.93
N VAL A 38 2.73 -5.28 4.88
CA VAL A 38 2.65 -6.73 4.64
C VAL A 38 3.21 -7.02 3.25
N PHE A 39 4.21 -7.88 3.15
CA PHE A 39 4.96 -8.08 1.89
C PHE A 39 5.26 -9.56 1.58
N LYS A 40 5.06 -10.48 2.52
CA LYS A 40 5.14 -11.91 2.21
C LYS A 40 3.85 -12.40 1.54
N PRO A 41 3.95 -13.18 0.45
CA PRO A 41 2.79 -13.57 -0.34
C PRO A 41 1.76 -14.35 0.49
N GLU A 42 2.18 -15.22 1.40
CA GLU A 42 1.30 -15.99 2.29
C GLU A 42 0.38 -15.13 3.17
N PHE A 43 0.77 -13.89 3.46
CA PHE A 43 -0.06 -12.94 4.22
C PHE A 43 -0.85 -12.01 3.30
N VAL A 44 -0.26 -11.60 2.18
CA VAL A 44 -0.92 -10.71 1.21
C VAL A 44 -2.11 -11.41 0.53
N GLN A 45 -1.97 -12.69 0.18
CA GLN A 45 -3.00 -13.46 -0.54
C GLN A 45 -4.36 -13.49 0.18
N PRO A 46 -4.44 -13.86 1.48
CA PRO A 46 -5.72 -13.85 2.19
C PRO A 46 -6.29 -12.43 2.36
N ILE A 47 -5.44 -11.41 2.50
CA ILE A 47 -5.90 -10.01 2.61
C ILE A 47 -6.55 -9.55 1.30
N LEU A 48 -5.92 -9.83 0.15
CA LEU A 48 -6.43 -9.40 -1.16
C LEU A 48 -7.63 -10.22 -1.64
N THR A 49 -7.79 -11.45 -1.17
CA THR A 49 -8.93 -12.33 -1.53
C THR A 49 -10.08 -12.23 -0.54
N SER A 50 -9.86 -11.67 0.65
CA SER A 50 -10.90 -11.38 1.64
C SER A 50 -11.88 -10.33 1.12
N THR A 51 -13.17 -10.55 1.37
CA THR A 51 -14.25 -9.58 1.12
C THR A 51 -14.65 -8.80 2.38
N VAL A 52 -13.94 -9.01 3.49
CA VAL A 52 -14.30 -8.44 4.80
C VAL A 52 -13.70 -7.03 4.95
N ASP A 53 -12.53 -6.78 4.37
CA ASP A 53 -11.79 -5.51 4.48
C ASP A 53 -11.77 -4.75 3.13
N LEU A 54 -12.96 -4.50 2.55
CA LEU A 54 -13.10 -3.88 1.22
C LEU A 54 -13.04 -2.34 1.23
N ASP A 55 -12.89 -1.73 2.40
CA ASP A 55 -12.81 -0.28 2.50
C ASP A 55 -11.47 0.22 1.98
N LYS A 56 -11.55 0.98 0.89
CA LYS A 56 -10.38 1.62 0.29
C LYS A 56 -9.80 2.63 1.28
N GLY A 57 -8.55 2.41 1.68
CA GLY A 57 -7.85 3.24 2.65
C GLY A 57 -7.50 4.64 2.15
N LEU A 58 -6.85 5.41 3.02
CA LEU A 58 -6.49 6.83 2.83
C LEU A 58 -5.86 7.16 1.48
N VAL A 59 -5.03 6.27 0.94
CA VAL A 59 -4.37 6.46 -0.36
C VAL A 59 -5.40 6.63 -1.48
N TYR A 60 -6.49 5.86 -1.47
CA TYR A 60 -7.54 5.99 -2.48
C TYR A 60 -8.37 7.26 -2.30
N THR A 61 -8.55 7.75 -1.07
CA THR A 61 -9.19 9.04 -0.79
C THR A 61 -8.39 10.18 -1.41
N LEU A 62 -7.07 10.16 -1.25
CA LEU A 62 -6.17 11.14 -1.87
C LEU A 62 -6.19 11.02 -3.40
N MET A 63 -6.11 9.79 -3.94
CA MET A 63 -6.20 9.58 -5.40
C MET A 63 -7.53 10.10 -5.97
N LYS A 64 -8.64 9.91 -5.28
CA LYS A 64 -9.96 10.39 -5.72
C LYS A 64 -10.02 11.91 -5.89
N GLN A 65 -9.24 12.67 -5.11
CA GLN A 65 -9.13 14.11 -5.27
C GLN A 65 -8.37 14.49 -6.54
N THR A 66 -7.42 13.66 -6.99
CA THR A 66 -6.59 13.93 -8.17
C THR A 66 -7.21 13.42 -9.48
N ILE A 67 -7.68 12.17 -9.49
CA ILE A 67 -8.16 11.48 -10.71
C ILE A 67 -9.68 11.25 -10.74
N GLY A 68 -10.41 11.79 -9.75
CA GLY A 68 -11.86 11.65 -9.65
C GLY A 68 -12.32 10.24 -9.28
N ASN A 69 -13.60 9.95 -9.54
CA ASN A 69 -14.18 8.61 -9.40
C ASN A 69 -13.95 7.81 -10.69
N GLY A 70 -13.15 6.76 -10.63
CA GLY A 70 -12.90 5.81 -11.72
C GLY A 70 -12.65 4.41 -11.18
N LEU A 71 -12.16 3.48 -12.01
CA LEU A 71 -12.00 2.07 -11.67
C LEU A 71 -11.29 1.83 -10.31
N LEU A 72 -10.26 2.62 -10.03
CA LEU A 72 -9.48 2.51 -8.81
C LEU A 72 -10.14 3.17 -7.60
N THR A 73 -10.96 4.20 -7.77
CA THR A 73 -11.47 5.06 -6.68
C THR A 73 -12.99 4.95 -6.46
N SER A 74 -13.72 4.28 -7.35
CA SER A 74 -15.13 3.93 -7.15
C SER A 74 -15.25 2.85 -6.08
N GLY A 75 -16.27 2.91 -5.22
CA GLY A 75 -16.59 1.76 -4.35
C GLY A 75 -16.77 0.51 -5.22
N GLY A 76 -16.28 -0.65 -4.74
CA GLY A 76 -16.60 -1.93 -5.37
C GLY A 76 -18.11 -2.12 -5.44
N ILE A 77 -18.58 -2.97 -6.35
CA ILE A 77 -20.02 -3.28 -6.52
C ILE A 77 -20.60 -3.64 -5.15
N ASN A 78 -21.47 -2.77 -4.65
CA ASN A 78 -22.29 -2.99 -3.48
C ASN A 78 -22.88 -4.40 -3.54
N LYS A 79 -22.57 -5.22 -2.54
CA LYS A 79 -23.52 -6.20 -2.05
C LYS A 79 -24.05 -5.68 -0.73
#